data_AF-A0A3C1BBB6-F1
#
_entry.id   AF-A0A3C1BBB6-F1
#
_cell.length_a   1.000
_cell.length_b   1.000
_cell.length_c   1.000
_cell.angle_alpha   90.00
_cell.angle_beta   90.00
_cell.angle_gamma   90.00
#
_symmetry.space_group_name_H-M   'P 1'
#
loop_
_entity.id
_entity.type
_entity.pdbx_description
1 polymer ?
#
loop_
_entity_poly.entity_id
_entity_poly.type
_entity_poly.pdbx_seq_one_letter_code
_entity_poly.pdbx_strand_id
1 'polypeptide(L)'
;MDKIKGFVKDLGPGFVTGAADDDPTAIAAYTQSGAQFGYRLLWTALFTIPFMTVVQQMCGKIGAVTGKGLAHVIKEHYSKKILYATVILLLIANIINIGADPRCYGCNYSITVQNPFYCFA
;
A
#
# COMPACT_ATOMS: atom_id res chain seq x y z
N MET A 1 1.04 32.94 -6.23
CA MET A 1 0.72 31.60 -6.80
C MET A 1 1.79 30.54 -6.50
N ASP A 2 3.00 30.94 -6.09
CA ASP A 2 4.13 30.01 -5.86
C ASP A 2 3.97 29.13 -4.62
N LYS A 3 3.27 29.64 -3.58
CA LYS A 3 2.98 28.89 -2.35
C LYS A 3 2.06 27.67 -2.59
N ILE A 4 1.14 27.78 -3.55
CA ILE A 4 0.23 26.69 -3.94
C ILE A 4 0.98 25.64 -4.76
N LYS A 5 1.85 26.05 -5.69
CA LYS A 5 2.70 25.12 -6.45
C LYS A 5 3.68 24.34 -5.56
N GLY A 6 4.26 24.99 -4.55
CA GLY A 6 5.10 24.32 -3.55
C GLY A 6 4.31 23.27 -2.75
N PHE A 7 3.14 23.66 -2.24
CA PHE A 7 2.29 22.76 -1.46
C PHE A 7 1.82 21.52 -2.25
N VAL A 8 1.44 21.69 -3.53
CA VAL A 8 1.05 20.57 -4.40
C VAL A 8 2.24 19.64 -4.70
N LYS A 9 3.45 20.18 -4.82
CA LYS A 9 4.66 19.39 -5.03
C LYS A 9 5.04 18.57 -3.79
N ASP A 10 4.86 19.14 -2.60
CA ASP A 10 5.14 18.44 -1.33
C ASP A 10 4.06 17.40 -0.97
N LEU A 11 2.81 17.60 -1.44
CA LEU A 11 1.72 16.62 -1.32
C LEU A 11 1.90 15.40 -2.23
N GLY A 12 2.58 15.56 -3.37
CA GLY A 12 2.80 14.51 -4.37
C GLY A 12 3.26 13.15 -3.79
N PRO A 13 4.35 13.08 -3.02
CA PRO A 13 4.84 11.80 -2.48
C PRO A 13 3.86 11.16 -1.49
N GLY A 14 3.19 11.95 -0.63
CA GLY A 14 2.18 11.42 0.29
C GLY A 14 0.94 10.90 -0.42
N PHE A 15 0.48 11.61 -1.45
CA PHE A 15 -0.64 11.20 -2.28
C PHE A 15 -0.34 9.92 -3.07
N VAL A 16 0.85 9.81 -3.67
CA VAL A 16 1.26 8.60 -4.41
C VAL A 16 1.40 7.39 -3.48
N THR A 17 1.96 7.57 -2.28
CA THR A 17 2.02 6.49 -1.29
C THR A 17 0.63 6.07 -0.81
N GLY A 18 -0.29 7.01 -0.58
CA GLY A 18 -1.67 6.67 -0.22
C GLY A 18 -2.40 5.93 -1.34
N ALA A 19 -2.27 6.40 -2.59
CA ALA A 19 -2.87 5.73 -3.74
C ALA A 19 -2.29 4.33 -4.02
N ALA A 20 -1.04 4.09 -3.62
CA ALA A 20 -0.41 2.76 -3.72
C ALA A 20 -0.85 1.79 -2.61
N ASP A 21 -1.35 2.30 -1.48
CA ASP A 21 -1.82 1.49 -0.35
C ASP A 21 -3.24 0.95 -0.60
N ASP A 22 -4.09 1.73 -1.28
CA ASP A 22 -5.47 1.37 -1.65
C ASP A 22 -5.56 0.70 -3.04
N ASP A 23 -4.77 -0.35 -3.27
CA ASP A 23 -4.82 -1.14 -4.50
C ASP A 23 -6.07 -2.06 -4.56
N PRO A 24 -6.46 -2.59 -5.75
CA PRO A 24 -7.66 -3.42 -5.87
C PRO A 24 -7.62 -4.66 -5.00
N THR A 25 -6.42 -5.19 -4.75
CA THR A 25 -6.18 -6.31 -3.85
C THR A 25 -6.52 -5.95 -2.41
N ALA A 26 -6.08 -4.78 -1.92
CA ALA A 26 -6.42 -4.28 -0.60
C ALA A 26 -7.94 -4.07 -0.45
N ILE A 27 -8.57 -3.44 -1.44
CA ILE A 27 -10.03 -3.22 -1.45
C ILE A 27 -10.80 -4.56 -1.42
N ALA A 28 -10.32 -5.58 -2.15
CA ALA A 28 -10.92 -6.91 -2.14
C ALA A 28 -10.80 -7.59 -0.75
N ALA A 29 -9.66 -7.46 -0.08
CA ALA A 29 -9.44 -8.00 1.26
C ALA A 29 -10.32 -7.30 2.32
N TYR A 30 -10.45 -5.97 2.24
CA TYR A 30 -11.33 -5.22 3.14
C TYR A 30 -12.81 -5.51 2.88
N THR A 31 -13.19 -5.71 1.62
CA THR A 31 -14.56 -6.09 1.25
C THR A 31 -14.89 -7.50 1.71
N GLN A 32 -13.96 -8.46 1.55
CA GLN A 32 -14.14 -9.83 2.02
C GLN A 32 -14.25 -9.90 3.55
N SER A 33 -13.35 -9.23 4.27
CA SER A 33 -13.42 -9.14 5.73
C SER A 33 -14.67 -8.38 6.20
N GLY A 34 -15.09 -7.33 5.51
CA GLY A 34 -16.34 -6.61 5.75
C GLY A 34 -17.58 -7.48 5.56
N ALA A 35 -17.60 -8.35 4.54
CA ALA A 35 -18.69 -9.31 4.31
C ALA A 35 -18.76 -10.39 5.40
N GLN A 36 -17.61 -10.84 5.93
CA GLN A 36 -17.54 -11.88 6.95
C GLN A 36 -17.82 -11.36 8.38
N PHE A 37 -17.29 -10.18 8.72
CA PHE A 37 -17.33 -9.64 10.09
C PHE A 37 -18.34 -8.49 10.26
N GLY A 38 -18.90 -7.98 9.17
CA GLY A 38 -19.82 -6.84 9.19
C GLY A 38 -19.19 -5.62 9.86
N TYR A 39 -19.98 -4.87 10.63
CA TYR A 39 -19.50 -3.67 11.31
C TYR A 39 -18.63 -3.94 12.56
N ARG A 40 -18.39 -5.20 12.91
CA ARG A 40 -17.67 -5.57 14.15
C ARG A 40 -16.19 -5.18 14.12
N LEU A 41 -15.64 -4.84 12.94
CA LEU A 41 -14.26 -4.37 12.79
C LEU A 41 -14.14 -2.84 12.76
N LEU A 42 -15.22 -2.06 12.75
CA LEU A 42 -15.10 -0.59 12.64
C LEU A 42 -14.32 0.04 13.81
N TRP A 43 -14.39 -0.57 15.00
CA TRP A 43 -13.64 -0.06 16.15
C TRP A 43 -12.13 -0.20 15.99
N THR A 44 -11.63 -1.13 15.15
CA THR A 44 -10.18 -1.27 14.91
C THR A 44 -9.65 -0.10 14.08
N ALA A 45 -10.49 0.49 13.21
CA ALA A 45 -10.11 1.65 12.40
C ALA A 45 -9.67 2.85 13.24
N LEU A 46 -10.24 3.02 14.45
CA LEU A 46 -9.83 4.06 15.40
C LEU A 46 -8.36 3.94 15.82
N PHE A 47 -7.81 2.73 15.82
CA PHE A 47 -6.41 2.47 16.15
C PHE A 47 -5.53 2.33 14.90
N THR A 48 -6.05 1.73 13.83
CA THR A 48 -5.29 1.48 12.61
C THR A 48 -4.97 2.78 11.85
N ILE A 49 -5.92 3.72 11.74
CA ILE A 49 -5.71 4.99 11.02
C ILE A 49 -4.59 5.85 11.66
N PRO A 50 -4.58 6.13 12.98
CA PRO A 50 -3.49 6.92 13.56
C PRO A 50 -2.16 6.16 13.49
N PHE A 51 -2.17 4.84 13.65
CA PHE A 51 -0.95 4.02 13.52
C PHE A 51 -0.35 4.12 12.12
N MET A 52 -1.17 3.95 11.07
CA MET A 52 -0.77 4.08 9.67
C MET A 52 -0.19 5.46 9.37
N THR A 53 -0.86 6.51 9.87
CA THR A 53 -0.41 7.90 9.71
C THR A 53 0.98 8.11 10.31
N VAL A 54 1.24 7.58 11.51
CA VAL A 54 2.55 7.67 12.17
C VAL A 54 3.62 6.96 11.35
N VAL A 55 3.33 5.75 10.86
CA VAL A 55 4.26 4.98 10.03
C VAL A 55 4.60 5.74 8.74
N GLN A 56 3.60 6.25 8.01
CA GLN A 56 3.81 7.02 6.79
C GLN A 56 4.58 8.33 7.05
N GLN A 57 4.30 9.03 8.16
CA GLN A 57 5.06 10.21 8.56
C GLN A 57 6.51 9.88 8.90
N MET A 58 6.78 8.76 9.57
CA MET A 58 8.15 8.31 9.85
C MET A 58 8.89 7.97 8.55
N CYS A 59 8.27 7.19 7.65
CA CYS A 59 8.83 6.87 6.35
C CYS A 59 9.11 8.14 5.52
N GLY A 60 8.19 9.09 5.50
CA GLY A 60 8.35 10.38 4.83
C GLY A 60 9.48 11.22 5.42
N LYS A 61 9.59 11.30 6.76
CA LYS A 61 10.69 12.00 7.44
C LYS A 61 12.04 11.35 7.16
N ILE A 62 12.12 10.03 7.19
CA ILE A 62 13.35 9.29 6.86
C ILE A 62 13.73 9.58 5.39
N GLY A 63 12.79 9.49 4.45
CA GLY A 63 13.04 9.82 3.05
C GLY A 63 13.52 11.26 2.85
N ALA A 64 12.89 12.23 3.54
CA ALA A 64 13.22 13.64 3.44
C ALA A 64 14.58 14.00 4.08
N VAL A 65 14.93 13.40 5.23
CA VAL A 65 16.18 13.70 5.95
C VAL A 65 17.37 12.99 5.32
N THR A 66 17.21 11.72 4.93
CA THR A 66 18.32 10.90 4.41
C THR A 66 18.48 11.01 2.89
N GLY A 67 17.47 11.51 2.16
CA GLY A 67 17.47 11.57 0.68
C GLY A 67 17.57 10.19 0.00
N LYS A 68 17.39 9.12 0.77
CA LYS A 68 17.64 7.73 0.43
C LYS A 68 16.41 6.91 0.78
N GLY A 69 16.11 5.89 -0.01
CA GLY A 69 15.02 4.96 0.28
C GLY A 69 15.27 4.14 1.56
N LEU A 70 14.21 3.66 2.19
CA LEU A 70 14.27 2.90 3.45
C LEU A 70 15.24 1.70 3.37
N ALA A 71 15.24 0.97 2.25
CA ALA A 71 16.16 -0.15 2.04
C ALA A 71 17.64 0.26 2.02
N HIS A 72 17.95 1.46 1.51
CA HIS A 72 19.30 2.00 1.48
C HIS A 72 19.75 2.44 2.88
N VAL A 73 18.85 3.04 3.67
CA VAL A 73 19.11 3.38 5.08
C VAL A 73 19.34 2.12 5.91
N ILE A 74 18.54 1.07 5.70
CA ILE A 74 18.72 -0.22 6.39
C ILE A 74 20.08 -0.84 6.01
N LYS A 75 20.50 -0.76 4.75
CA LYS A 75 21.81 -1.26 4.30
C LYS A 75 22.99 -0.55 4.97
N GLU A 76 22.83 0.72 5.30
CA GLU A 76 23.89 1.57 5.86
C GLU A 76 24.01 1.39 7.39
N HIS A 77 22.89 1.15 8.08
CA HIS A 77 22.85 1.06 9.54
C HIS A 77 22.71 -0.36 10.12
N TYR A 78 22.33 -1.37 9.32
CA TYR A 78 22.09 -2.74 9.80
C TYR A 78 22.98 -3.78 9.11
N SER A 79 23.15 -4.93 9.80
CA SER A 79 23.92 -6.07 9.28
C SER A 79 23.29 -6.67 8.02
N LYS A 80 24.13 -7.18 7.11
CA LYS A 80 23.74 -7.73 5.79
C LYS A 80 22.62 -8.77 5.88
N LYS A 81 22.55 -9.55 6.97
CA LYS A 81 21.49 -10.56 7.19
C LYS A 81 20.09 -9.94 7.31
N ILE A 82 19.96 -8.82 8.04
CA ILE A 82 18.68 -8.12 8.22
C ILE A 82 18.26 -7.49 6.91
N LEU A 83 19.20 -6.89 6.18
CA LEU A 83 18.94 -6.35 4.85
C LEU A 83 18.36 -7.41 3.90
N TYR A 84 19.02 -8.57 3.77
CA TYR A 84 18.52 -9.63 2.89
C TYR A 84 17.16 -10.15 3.35
N ALA A 85 16.94 -10.32 4.65
CA ALA A 85 15.65 -10.73 5.18
C ALA A 85 14.53 -9.73 4.83
N THR A 86 14.76 -8.43 5.05
CA THR A 86 13.79 -7.37 4.72
C THR A 86 13.52 -7.28 3.22
N VAL A 87 14.57 -7.38 2.38
CA VAL A 87 14.42 -7.32 0.92
C VAL A 87 13.67 -8.54 0.39
N ILE A 88 13.97 -9.74 0.88
CA ILE A 88 13.24 -10.96 0.49
C ILE A 88 11.78 -10.88 0.93
N LEU A 89 11.50 -10.41 2.15
CA LEU A 89 10.14 -10.21 2.63
C LEU A 89 9.38 -9.20 1.76
N LEU A 90 10.00 -8.06 1.44
CA LEU A 90 9.44 -7.05 0.53
C LEU A 90 9.17 -7.64 -0.86
N LEU A 91 10.07 -8.47 -1.37
CA LEU A 91 9.94 -9.09 -2.68
C LEU A 91 8.75 -10.07 -2.68
N ILE A 92 8.61 -10.90 -1.64
CA ILE A 92 7.47 -11.82 -1.50
C ILE A 92 6.16 -11.05 -1.38
N ALA A 93 6.11 -10.01 -0.54
CA ALA A 93 4.91 -9.19 -0.37
C ALA A 93 4.48 -8.52 -1.68
N ASN A 94 5.42 -7.91 -2.41
CA ASN A 94 5.12 -7.28 -3.69
C ASN A 94 4.70 -8.31 -4.76
N ILE A 95 5.30 -9.51 -4.78
CA ILE A 95 4.88 -10.58 -5.71
C ILE A 95 3.44 -11.02 -5.42
N ILE A 96 3.05 -11.12 -4.15
CA ILE A 96 1.68 -11.47 -3.76
C ILE A 96 0.70 -10.39 -4.22
N ASN A 97 0.98 -9.10 -3.98
CA ASN A 97 0.13 -8.01 -4.47
C ASN A 97 0.01 -8.01 -6.00
N ILE A 98 1.13 -8.05 -6.72
CA ILE A 98 1.15 -8.08 -8.18
C ILE A 98 0.41 -9.33 -8.71
N GLY A 99 0.51 -10.46 -8.03
CA GLY A 99 -0.20 -11.69 -8.41
C GLY A 99 -1.69 -11.67 -8.11
N ALA A 100 -2.15 -10.86 -7.16
CA ALA A 100 -3.56 -10.72 -6.79
C ALA A 100 -4.28 -9.67 -7.63
N ASP A 101 -3.56 -8.65 -8.11
CA ASP A 101 -4.11 -7.54 -8.89
C ASP A 101 -4.82 -7.98 -10.18
N PRO A 102 -4.23 -8.78 -11.10
CA PRO A 102 -4.91 -9.23 -12.32
C PRO A 102 -6.19 -10.01 -12.04
N ARG A 103 -6.22 -10.81 -10.97
CA ARG A 103 -7.42 -11.54 -10.53
C ARG A 103 -8.52 -10.59 -10.07
N CYS A 104 -8.17 -9.56 -9.30
CA CYS A 104 -9.14 -8.57 -8.82
C CYS A 104 -9.68 -7.71 -9.97
N TYR A 105 -8.83 -7.29 -10.92
CA TYR A 105 -9.26 -6.59 -12.12
C TYR A 105 -10.19 -7.45 -12.98
N GLY A 106 -9.84 -8.72 -13.24
CA GLY A 106 -10.67 -9.65 -14.01
C GLY A 106 -12.07 -9.83 -13.42
N CYS A 107 -12.17 -9.93 -12.09
CA CYS A 107 -13.44 -9.97 -11.38
C CYS A 107 -14.23 -8.66 -11.45
N ASN A 108 -13.58 -7.50 -11.58
CA ASN A 108 -14.27 -6.20 -11.69
C ASN A 108 -14.81 -5.95 -13.12
N TYR A 109 -14.06 -6.38 -14.14
CA TYR A 109 -14.47 -6.30 -15.54
C TYR A 109 -15.70 -7.19 -15.85
N SER A 110 -15.84 -8.36 -15.21
CA SER A 110 -17.00 -9.23 -15.40
C SER A 110 -18.31 -8.63 -14.87
N ILE A 111 -18.26 -7.80 -13.81
CA ILE A 111 -19.43 -7.09 -13.27
C ILE A 111 -19.86 -5.92 -14.16
N THR A 112 -18.90 -5.25 -14.80
CA THR A 112 -19.15 -4.06 -15.64
C THR A 112 -19.57 -4.43 -17.07
N VAL A 113 -19.02 -5.52 -17.62
CA VAL A 113 -19.27 -5.93 -19.02
C VAL A 113 -20.33 -7.04 -19.12
N GLN A 114 -20.86 -7.56 -18.01
CA GLN A 114 -21.84 -8.66 -17.97
C GLN A 114 -21.43 -9.86 -18.84
N ASN A 115 -20.12 -10.11 -19.01
CA ASN A 115 -19.61 -11.21 -19.81
C ASN A 115 -18.99 -12.27 -18.88
N PRO A 116 -19.63 -13.44 -18.71
CA PRO A 116 -19.24 -14.45 -17.71
C PRO A 116 -17.93 -15.18 -18.03
N PHE A 117 -17.31 -14.95 -19.19
CA PHE A 117 -16.13 -15.71 -19.65
C PHE A 117 -14.79 -15.29 -19.03
N TYR A 118 -14.71 -14.18 -18.29
CA TYR A 118 -13.44 -13.70 -17.70
C TYR A 118 -13.22 -14.10 -16.22
N CYS A 119 -14.12 -14.90 -15.64
CA CYS A 119 -14.04 -15.28 -14.23
C CYS A 119 -13.04 -16.42 -13.93
N PHE A 120 -12.38 -16.98 -14.95
CA PHE A 120 -11.58 -18.22 -14.83
C PHE A 120 -10.28 -18.25 -15.66
N ALA A 121 -9.55 -17.14 -15.75
CA ALA A 121 -8.17 -17.15 -16.25
C ALA A 121 -7.22 -16.48 -15.24
#